data_AF-A0A511UZN4-F1
#
_entry.id   AF-A0A511UZN4-F1
#
_cell.length_a   1.000
_cell.length_b   1.000
_cell.length_c   1.000
_cell.angle_alpha   90.00
_cell.angle_beta   90.00
_cell.angle_gamma   90.00
#
_symmetry.space_group_name_H-M   'P 1'
#
loop_
_entity.id
_entity.type
_entity.pdbx_description
1 polymer ?
#
loop_
_entity_poly.entity_id
_entity_poly.type
_entity_poly.pdbx_seq_one_letter_code
_entity_poly.pdbx_strand_id
1 'polypeptide(L)'
;MKEENKGTPKNAWSRLYRKKWFFPALYLGAAALLLTIVIWFQGGDKQQEAEGDLYKPNEHQQEAVPVVEQDEVIRMPVKDGTTVEIATKFYDYDADQKDRLAALVYHNSRYYQSTGIDLVSDDGETFEVIAALSGTVSEVKEDPLLGNIVSLDHGNDVTTYYASLADVDVQIGDKMKQGDVIGTAGKNLFGKEHGNHVHFELRKNDKEVNPELYFNQPVSKLDEIVQKDDEEAPSDAEENGDNSVDDNEDEPSNEDQTDETPETDTEETENIENQDQ
;
A
#
# COMPACT_ATOMS: atom_id res chain seq x y z
N MET A 1 -5.51 44.41 -106.35
CA MET A 1 -6.52 45.49 -106.40
C MET A 1 -7.86 44.89 -106.00
N LYS A 2 -8.51 45.44 -104.94
CA LYS A 2 -9.96 45.43 -104.58
C LYS A 2 -10.66 44.05 -104.47
N GLU A 3 -11.56 43.76 -103.53
CA GLU A 3 -12.67 44.55 -103.00
C GLU A 3 -13.03 44.20 -101.54
N GLU A 4 -13.67 45.19 -100.91
CA GLU A 4 -14.23 45.22 -99.56
C GLU A 4 -15.63 44.59 -99.53
N ASN A 5 -16.01 43.95 -98.43
CA ASN A 5 -17.41 43.94 -98.01
C ASN A 5 -17.51 43.77 -96.48
N LYS A 6 -17.85 44.86 -95.77
CA LYS A 6 -18.25 44.85 -94.35
C LYS A 6 -19.76 45.06 -94.27
N GLY A 7 -20.49 44.02 -93.88
CA GLY A 7 -21.87 44.14 -93.41
C GLY A 7 -21.93 44.10 -91.88
N THR A 8 -22.35 45.19 -91.26
CA THR A 8 -22.71 45.26 -89.82
C THR A 8 -24.05 44.56 -89.53
N PRO A 9 -24.16 43.68 -88.52
CA PRO A 9 -25.46 43.21 -88.06
C PRO A 9 -26.09 44.19 -87.05
N LYS A 10 -27.40 44.43 -87.22
CA LYS A 10 -28.23 45.29 -86.38
C LYS A 10 -28.55 44.60 -85.04
N ASN A 11 -28.26 45.26 -83.92
CA ASN A 11 -28.50 44.74 -82.56
C ASN A 11 -30.00 44.61 -82.22
N ALA A 12 -30.44 43.38 -81.97
CA ALA A 12 -31.81 43.00 -81.56
C ALA A 12 -32.19 43.42 -80.13
N TRP A 13 -31.23 43.89 -79.33
CA TRP A 13 -31.40 44.21 -77.91
C TRP A 13 -32.25 45.45 -77.65
N SER A 14 -32.30 46.42 -78.57
CA SER A 14 -33.01 47.69 -78.37
C SER A 14 -34.54 47.57 -78.34
N ARG A 15 -35.11 46.42 -78.72
CA ARG A 15 -36.56 46.16 -78.70
C ARG A 15 -37.06 45.65 -77.35
N LEU A 16 -36.19 45.06 -76.53
CA LEU A 16 -36.55 44.50 -75.23
C LEU A 16 -36.70 45.59 -74.15
N TYR A 17 -35.90 46.66 -74.21
CA TYR A 17 -35.93 47.78 -73.26
C TYR A 17 -37.14 48.73 -73.37
N ARG A 18 -38.04 48.55 -74.35
CA ARG A 18 -39.22 49.42 -74.53
C ARG A 18 -40.49 48.92 -73.85
N LYS A 19 -40.48 47.70 -73.27
CA LYS A 19 -41.66 47.17 -72.57
C LYS A 19 -41.67 47.66 -71.13
N LYS A 20 -42.77 48.26 -70.68
CA LYS A 20 -42.95 48.79 -69.32
C LYS A 20 -42.75 47.75 -68.20
N TRP A 21 -42.77 46.46 -68.55
CA TRP A 21 -42.56 45.33 -67.64
C TRP A 21 -41.11 44.79 -67.66
N PHE A 22 -40.25 45.31 -68.54
CA PHE A 22 -38.86 44.85 -68.63
C PHE A 22 -38.05 45.20 -67.39
N PHE A 23 -38.15 46.43 -66.88
CA PHE A 23 -37.46 46.82 -65.65
C PHE A 23 -38.00 46.11 -64.40
N PRO A 24 -39.33 45.95 -64.19
CA PRO A 24 -39.88 45.13 -63.12
C PRO A 24 -39.43 43.65 -63.18
N ALA A 25 -39.46 43.02 -64.35
CA ALA A 25 -39.04 41.62 -64.50
C ALA A 25 -37.52 41.44 -64.31
N LEU A 26 -36.71 42.39 -64.78
CA LEU A 26 -35.27 42.41 -64.56
C LEU A 26 -34.94 42.61 -63.07
N TYR A 27 -35.69 43.46 -62.37
CA TYR A 27 -35.54 43.68 -60.94
C TYR A 27 -35.93 42.45 -60.11
N LEU A 28 -37.02 41.76 -60.49
CA LEU A 28 -37.42 40.49 -59.87
C LEU A 28 -36.40 39.38 -60.11
N GLY A 29 -35.83 39.29 -61.32
CA GLY A 29 -34.76 38.35 -61.63
C GLY A 29 -33.48 38.62 -60.83
N ALA A 30 -33.07 39.89 -60.72
CA ALA A 30 -31.93 40.29 -59.90
C ALA A 30 -32.18 40.06 -58.41
N ALA A 31 -33.40 40.31 -57.91
CA ALA A 31 -33.78 40.04 -56.52
C ALA A 31 -33.78 38.55 -56.19
N ALA A 32 -34.26 37.69 -57.11
CA ALA A 32 -34.19 36.25 -56.95
C ALA A 32 -32.73 35.75 -56.92
N LEU A 33 -31.86 36.31 -57.77
CA LEU A 33 -30.44 35.96 -57.82
C LEU A 33 -29.72 36.40 -56.53
N LEU A 34 -30.02 37.60 -56.02
CA LEU A 34 -29.51 38.06 -54.73
C LEU A 34 -30.05 37.22 -53.56
N LEU A 35 -31.33 36.83 -53.56
CA LEU A 35 -31.86 35.91 -52.54
C LEU A 35 -31.19 34.54 -52.60
N THR A 36 -30.92 34.00 -53.79
CA THR A 36 -30.17 32.73 -53.90
C THR A 36 -28.73 32.86 -53.41
N ILE A 37 -28.06 33.99 -53.68
CA ILE A 37 -26.71 34.25 -53.16
C ILE A 37 -26.75 34.44 -51.65
N VAL A 38 -27.73 35.14 -51.09
CA VAL A 38 -27.91 35.32 -49.65
C VAL A 38 -28.25 33.99 -48.97
N ILE A 39 -29.04 33.11 -49.57
CA ILE A 39 -29.31 31.76 -49.06
C ILE A 39 -28.03 30.91 -49.10
N TRP A 40 -27.20 31.06 -50.14
CA TRP A 40 -25.92 30.36 -50.23
C TRP A 40 -24.88 30.92 -49.24
N PHE A 41 -24.85 32.24 -49.00
CA PHE A 41 -23.99 32.90 -48.02
C PHE A 41 -24.47 32.72 -46.57
N GLN A 42 -25.77 32.60 -46.33
CA GLN A 42 -26.34 32.26 -45.02
C GLN A 42 -26.28 30.74 -44.75
N GLY A 43 -26.25 29.91 -45.79
CA GLY A 43 -26.02 28.47 -45.70
C GLY A 43 -24.55 28.06 -45.65
N GLY A 44 -23.63 29.02 -45.81
CA GLY A 44 -22.18 28.79 -45.80
C GLY A 44 -21.51 28.83 -44.44
N ASP A 45 -22.14 29.37 -43.39
CA ASP A 45 -21.59 29.45 -42.03
C ASP A 45 -22.70 29.58 -40.96
N LYS A 46 -23.56 28.55 -40.85
CA LYS A 46 -24.39 28.33 -39.66
C LYS A 46 -24.51 26.84 -39.34
N GLN A 47 -23.47 26.31 -38.74
CA GLN A 47 -23.58 25.17 -37.83
C GLN A 47 -23.16 25.62 -36.43
N GLN A 48 -24.16 26.10 -35.68
CA GLN A 48 -24.29 26.14 -34.21
C GLN A 48 -25.69 26.73 -33.97
N GLU A 49 -26.65 26.13 -33.27
CA GLU A 49 -26.70 25.03 -32.30
C GLU A 49 -28.07 24.34 -32.39
N ALA A 50 -28.09 23.01 -32.29
CA ALA A 50 -29.14 22.31 -31.56
C ALA A 50 -28.38 21.38 -30.60
N GLU A 51 -28.58 21.62 -29.31
CA GLU A 51 -27.93 20.93 -28.20
C GLU A 51 -28.03 19.42 -28.35
N GLY A 52 -26.88 18.79 -28.24
CA GLY A 52 -26.65 17.37 -28.30
C GLY A 52 -25.17 17.21 -28.08
N ASP A 53 -24.76 17.21 -26.81
CA ASP A 53 -23.37 17.16 -26.35
C ASP A 53 -22.61 16.03 -27.07
N LEU A 54 -21.92 16.39 -28.14
CA LEU A 54 -21.11 15.47 -28.91
C LEU A 54 -19.70 15.52 -28.32
N TYR A 55 -19.43 14.61 -27.39
CA TYR A 55 -18.14 14.42 -26.75
C TYR A 55 -17.04 14.19 -27.81
N LYS A 56 -16.11 15.12 -27.95
CA LYS A 56 -14.87 14.93 -28.70
C LYS A 56 -13.77 14.55 -27.70
N PRO A 57 -13.27 13.31 -27.69
CA PRO A 57 -12.23 12.92 -26.75
C PRO A 57 -10.93 13.64 -27.14
N ASN A 58 -10.26 14.22 -26.15
CA ASN A 58 -8.89 14.72 -26.32
C ASN A 58 -7.97 13.55 -26.70
N GLU A 59 -7.11 13.72 -27.71
CA GLU A 59 -6.06 12.74 -28.08
C GLU A 59 -4.95 12.57 -27.00
N HIS A 60 -5.10 13.25 -25.86
CA HIS A 60 -4.31 13.03 -24.64
C HIS A 60 -5.11 12.34 -23.53
N GLN A 61 -6.16 11.60 -23.88
CA GLN A 61 -6.72 10.59 -22.99
C GLN A 61 -5.85 9.34 -23.13
N GLN A 62 -4.87 9.21 -22.24
CA GLN A 62 -4.48 7.88 -21.81
C GLN A 62 -5.78 7.14 -21.53
N GLU A 63 -6.00 6.01 -22.21
CA GLU A 63 -7.15 5.16 -21.96
C GLU A 63 -7.25 5.01 -20.45
N ALA A 64 -8.34 5.50 -19.87
CA ALA A 64 -8.56 5.39 -18.44
C ALA A 64 -8.68 3.89 -18.16
N VAL A 65 -7.56 3.30 -17.73
CA VAL A 65 -7.56 1.95 -17.19
C VAL A 65 -8.56 2.00 -16.05
N PRO A 66 -9.61 1.17 -16.07
CA PRO A 66 -10.50 1.11 -14.93
C PRO A 66 -9.64 0.81 -13.71
N VAL A 67 -9.67 1.69 -12.70
CA VAL A 67 -9.20 1.38 -11.36
C VAL A 67 -10.23 0.41 -10.80
N VAL A 68 -10.17 -0.83 -11.28
CA VAL A 68 -10.76 -1.92 -10.52
C VAL A 68 -9.81 -2.04 -9.35
N GLU A 69 -10.17 -1.43 -8.22
CA GLU A 69 -9.78 -1.98 -6.93
C GLU A 69 -10.27 -3.42 -6.97
N GLN A 70 -9.39 -4.31 -7.41
CA GLN A 70 -9.63 -5.72 -7.31
C GLN A 70 -9.58 -5.94 -5.80
N ASP A 71 -10.76 -6.06 -5.20
CA ASP A 71 -10.94 -6.53 -3.82
C ASP A 71 -10.35 -7.94 -3.74
N GLU A 72 -9.03 -7.98 -3.71
CA GLU A 72 -8.25 -9.19 -3.58
C GLU A 72 -8.59 -9.78 -2.22
N VAL A 73 -8.63 -11.11 -2.16
CA VAL A 73 -8.93 -11.82 -0.93
C VAL A 73 -7.61 -12.06 -0.21
N ILE A 74 -7.51 -11.65 1.04
CA ILE A 74 -6.29 -11.85 1.84
C ILE A 74 -6.07 -13.35 2.04
N ARG A 75 -4.89 -13.84 1.68
CA ARG A 75 -4.50 -15.25 1.84
C ARG A 75 -3.43 -15.41 2.91
N MET A 76 -3.26 -16.63 3.39
CA MET A 76 -2.09 -16.96 4.20
C MET A 76 -0.82 -16.81 3.36
N PRO A 77 0.30 -16.39 3.96
CA PRO A 77 1.57 -16.17 3.27
C PRO A 77 2.32 -17.49 2.97
N VAL A 78 1.58 -18.55 2.68
CA VAL A 78 2.09 -19.92 2.51
C VAL A 78 1.48 -20.54 1.27
N LYS A 79 2.31 -21.22 0.49
CA LYS A 79 1.90 -21.85 -0.76
C LYS A 79 0.83 -22.93 -0.55
N ASP A 80 -0.09 -23.03 -1.50
CA ASP A 80 -1.11 -24.07 -1.51
C ASP A 80 -0.47 -25.48 -1.46
N GLY A 81 -0.91 -26.29 -0.51
CA GLY A 81 -0.41 -27.66 -0.30
C GLY A 81 0.67 -27.81 0.77
N THR A 82 1.20 -26.71 1.30
CA THR A 82 2.04 -26.75 2.50
C THR A 82 1.15 -26.77 3.75
N THR A 83 1.39 -27.73 4.64
CA THR A 83 0.69 -27.81 5.93
C THR A 83 1.45 -26.97 6.95
N VAL A 84 0.78 -25.96 7.52
CA VAL A 84 1.36 -25.12 8.57
C VAL A 84 0.44 -25.04 9.78
N GLU A 85 1.03 -24.79 10.94
CA GLU A 85 0.32 -24.42 12.17
C GLU A 85 0.72 -23.02 12.63
N ILE A 86 -0.21 -22.35 13.32
CA ILE A 86 0.05 -21.07 13.97
C ILE A 86 0.66 -21.35 15.34
N ALA A 87 1.96 -21.11 15.48
CA ALA A 87 2.71 -21.34 16.71
C ALA A 87 2.49 -20.22 17.73
N THR A 88 2.45 -18.97 17.26
CA THR A 88 2.16 -17.78 18.06
C THR A 88 1.03 -17.01 17.40
N LYS A 89 0.04 -16.59 18.18
CA LYS A 89 -1.08 -15.79 17.70
C LYS A 89 -0.83 -14.30 17.89
N PHE A 90 -1.65 -13.47 17.27
CA PHE A 90 -1.70 -12.04 17.54
C PHE A 90 -2.17 -11.78 18.97
N TYR A 91 -1.55 -10.82 19.67
CA TYR A 91 -1.95 -10.48 21.04
C TYR A 91 -3.21 -9.62 21.05
N ASP A 92 -4.32 -10.21 21.45
CA ASP A 92 -5.61 -9.54 21.62
C ASP A 92 -5.88 -9.26 23.11
N TYR A 93 -6.12 -7.99 23.45
CA TYR A 93 -6.40 -7.55 24.81
C TYR A 93 -7.72 -8.12 25.37
N ASP A 94 -8.69 -8.35 24.49
CA ASP A 94 -10.02 -8.82 24.84
C ASP A 94 -10.12 -10.36 24.84
N ALA A 95 -9.08 -11.05 24.38
CA ALA A 95 -9.01 -12.50 24.41
C ALA A 95 -8.91 -13.07 25.84
N ASP A 96 -9.23 -14.36 25.97
CA ASP A 96 -9.13 -15.04 27.26
C ASP A 96 -7.67 -15.12 27.75
N GLN A 97 -7.48 -15.40 29.05
CA GLN A 97 -6.13 -15.44 29.63
C GLN A 97 -5.22 -16.48 28.96
N LYS A 98 -5.77 -17.61 28.53
CA LYS A 98 -4.99 -18.67 27.90
C LYS A 98 -4.50 -18.22 26.52
N ASP A 99 -5.37 -17.62 25.73
CA ASP A 99 -5.04 -17.10 24.40
C ASP A 99 -4.05 -15.94 24.48
N ARG A 100 -4.22 -15.02 25.43
CA ARG A 100 -3.23 -13.95 25.67
C ARG A 100 -1.85 -14.49 26.01
N LEU A 101 -1.76 -15.53 26.84
CA LEU A 101 -0.48 -16.15 27.20
C LEU A 101 0.16 -16.87 25.99
N ALA A 102 -0.65 -17.45 25.11
CA ALA A 102 -0.18 -18.09 23.88
C ALA A 102 0.31 -17.07 22.82
N ALA A 103 -0.07 -15.80 22.94
CA ALA A 103 0.35 -14.70 22.08
C ALA A 103 1.55 -13.90 22.65
N LEU A 104 2.26 -14.44 23.66
CA LEU A 104 3.46 -13.82 24.22
C LEU A 104 4.72 -14.47 23.67
N VAL A 105 5.67 -13.63 23.24
CA VAL A 105 7.01 -14.05 22.82
C VAL A 105 7.98 -13.82 23.97
N TYR A 106 8.72 -14.86 24.35
CA TYR A 106 9.72 -14.78 25.43
C TYR A 106 11.12 -14.58 24.87
N HIS A 107 11.76 -13.46 25.21
CA HIS A 107 13.12 -13.15 24.77
C HIS A 107 13.89 -12.33 25.82
N ASN A 108 15.14 -12.71 26.11
CA ASN A 108 16.01 -12.02 27.07
C ASN A 108 15.36 -11.73 28.45
N SER A 109 14.72 -12.74 29.05
CA SER A 109 14.04 -12.66 30.35
C SER A 109 12.85 -11.68 30.40
N ARG A 110 12.25 -11.37 29.24
CA ARG A 110 11.07 -10.51 29.11
C ARG A 110 10.05 -11.16 28.18
N TYR A 111 8.78 -10.86 28.42
CA TYR A 111 7.68 -11.21 27.51
C TYR A 111 7.32 -10.00 26.67
N TYR A 112 7.10 -10.23 25.39
CA TYR A 112 6.64 -9.26 24.41
C TYR A 112 5.29 -9.73 23.86
N GLN A 113 4.41 -8.79 23.56
CA GLN A 113 3.14 -9.09 22.90
C GLN A 113 3.42 -9.33 21.41
N SER A 114 2.87 -10.38 20.84
CA SER A 114 2.95 -10.63 19.41
C SER A 114 2.14 -9.61 18.62
N THR A 115 2.76 -9.02 17.61
CA THR A 115 2.19 -8.06 16.64
C THR A 115 1.61 -8.73 15.40
N GLY A 116 1.70 -10.06 15.32
CA GLY A 116 1.28 -10.83 14.16
C GLY A 116 1.09 -12.30 14.52
N ILE A 117 1.32 -13.17 13.54
CA ILE A 117 1.28 -14.61 13.73
C ILE A 117 2.61 -15.24 13.33
N ASP A 118 3.01 -16.30 14.02
CA ASP A 118 4.15 -17.13 13.65
C ASP A 118 3.64 -18.43 13.01
N LEU A 119 4.07 -18.69 11.78
CA LEU A 119 3.70 -19.89 11.02
C LEU A 119 4.88 -20.86 10.97
N VAL A 120 4.63 -22.10 11.37
CA VAL A 120 5.61 -23.20 11.31
C VAL A 120 5.06 -24.36 10.48
N SER A 121 5.94 -25.07 9.78
CA SER A 121 5.58 -26.31 9.08
C SER A 121 5.32 -27.43 10.11
N ASP A 122 4.43 -28.36 9.78
CA ASP A 122 4.09 -29.51 10.65
C ASP A 122 5.28 -30.44 10.93
N ASP A 123 6.22 -30.52 9.99
CA ASP A 123 7.48 -31.23 10.09
C ASP A 123 8.66 -30.39 10.62
N GLY A 124 8.45 -29.08 10.83
CA GLY A 124 9.47 -28.12 11.25
C GLY A 124 10.51 -27.78 10.19
N GLU A 125 10.33 -28.21 8.94
CA GLU A 125 11.21 -27.88 7.82
C GLU A 125 10.97 -26.44 7.31
N THR A 126 11.91 -25.95 6.51
CA THR A 126 11.75 -24.66 5.83
C THR A 126 10.74 -24.78 4.69
N PHE A 127 10.00 -23.71 4.40
CA PHE A 127 9.00 -23.66 3.34
C PHE A 127 9.02 -22.31 2.61
N GLU A 128 8.48 -22.28 1.40
CA GLU A 128 8.35 -21.05 0.61
C GLU A 128 7.32 -20.11 1.24
N VAL A 129 7.73 -18.87 1.48
CA VAL A 129 6.86 -17.77 1.92
C VAL A 129 6.43 -16.98 0.69
N ILE A 130 5.12 -16.80 0.55
CA ILE A 130 4.52 -16.13 -0.61
C ILE A 130 3.83 -14.83 -0.21
N ALA A 131 3.66 -13.93 -1.17
CA ALA A 131 2.91 -12.70 -0.99
C ALA A 131 1.43 -13.01 -0.69
N ALA A 132 0.99 -12.60 0.50
CA ALA A 132 -0.40 -12.74 0.95
C ALA A 132 -1.38 -11.87 0.13
N LEU A 133 -0.87 -10.81 -0.48
CA LEU A 133 -1.57 -9.86 -1.35
C LEU A 133 -0.61 -9.34 -2.43
N SER A 134 -1.17 -8.93 -3.56
CA SER A 134 -0.46 -8.23 -4.64
C SER A 134 -0.02 -6.85 -4.15
N GLY A 135 1.22 -6.45 -4.44
CA GLY A 135 1.77 -5.20 -3.90
C GLY A 135 3.14 -4.85 -4.48
N THR A 136 3.77 -3.85 -3.90
CA THR A 136 5.15 -3.43 -4.22
C THR A 136 6.02 -3.62 -2.99
N VAL A 137 7.20 -4.21 -3.16
CA VAL A 137 8.16 -4.36 -2.05
C VAL A 137 8.62 -2.98 -1.59
N SER A 138 8.26 -2.60 -0.37
CA SER A 138 8.58 -1.29 0.23
C SER A 138 9.84 -1.33 1.09
N GLU A 139 10.17 -2.49 1.66
CA GLU A 139 11.35 -2.68 2.50
C GLU A 139 11.94 -4.08 2.30
N VAL A 140 13.27 -4.15 2.30
CA VAL A 140 14.05 -5.39 2.46
C VAL A 140 15.18 -5.08 3.43
N LYS A 141 15.23 -5.77 4.57
CA LYS A 141 16.17 -5.48 5.66
C LYS A 141 16.68 -6.78 6.30
N GLU A 142 17.98 -6.83 6.59
CA GLU A 142 18.56 -7.86 7.46
C GLU A 142 18.59 -7.33 8.90
N ASP A 143 17.94 -8.03 9.82
CA ASP A 143 17.91 -7.68 11.24
C ASP A 143 18.51 -8.81 12.10
N PRO A 144 19.54 -8.53 12.94
CA PRO A 144 20.18 -9.57 13.74
C PRO A 144 19.25 -10.29 14.73
N LEU A 145 18.16 -9.65 15.15
CA LEU A 145 17.21 -10.21 16.09
C LEU A 145 16.04 -10.89 15.38
N LEU A 146 15.51 -10.26 14.33
CA LEU A 146 14.28 -10.68 13.64
C LEU A 146 14.52 -11.54 12.40
N GLY A 147 15.77 -11.67 11.92
CA GLY A 147 16.11 -12.32 10.66
C GLY A 147 15.94 -11.39 9.47
N ASN A 148 15.82 -11.95 8.27
CA ASN A 148 15.50 -11.13 7.10
C ASN A 148 14.03 -10.72 7.13
N ILE A 149 13.80 -9.48 6.73
CA ILE A 149 12.52 -8.79 6.76
C ILE A 149 12.20 -8.31 5.35
N VAL A 150 10.96 -8.52 4.94
CA VAL A 150 10.38 -7.93 3.73
C VAL A 150 9.04 -7.30 4.09
N SER A 151 8.78 -6.11 3.55
CA SER A 151 7.47 -5.45 3.65
C SER A 151 6.91 -5.20 2.25
N LEU A 152 5.62 -5.46 2.05
CA LEU A 152 4.90 -5.16 0.81
C LEU A 152 3.83 -4.10 1.08
N ASP A 153 3.87 -3.02 0.30
CA ASP A 153 2.83 -2.00 0.22
C ASP A 153 1.77 -2.43 -0.82
N HIS A 154 0.51 -2.52 -0.39
CA HIS A 154 -0.62 -2.92 -1.22
C HIS A 154 -1.46 -1.74 -1.70
N GLY A 155 -1.07 -0.51 -1.34
CA GLY A 155 -1.90 0.68 -1.49
C GLY A 155 -3.00 0.75 -0.42
N ASN A 156 -3.74 1.86 -0.45
CA ASN A 156 -4.83 2.14 0.52
C ASN A 156 -4.37 1.93 1.98
N ASP A 157 -3.13 2.30 2.31
CA ASP A 157 -2.54 2.17 3.65
C ASP A 157 -2.52 0.74 4.21
N VAL A 158 -2.57 -0.28 3.33
CA VAL A 158 -2.45 -1.70 3.68
C VAL A 158 -1.03 -2.17 3.42
N THR A 159 -0.40 -2.77 4.44
CA THR A 159 0.96 -3.33 4.34
C THR A 159 0.97 -4.74 4.90
N THR A 160 1.73 -5.64 4.27
CA THR A 160 2.09 -6.93 4.88
C THR A 160 3.57 -6.98 5.20
N TYR A 161 3.90 -7.58 6.33
CA TYR A 161 5.26 -7.65 6.87
C TYR A 161 5.64 -9.12 7.10
N TYR A 162 6.81 -9.51 6.62
CA TYR A 162 7.32 -10.88 6.64
C TYR A 162 8.71 -10.86 7.30
N ALA A 163 8.83 -11.48 8.47
CA ALA A 163 10.10 -11.59 9.21
C ALA A 163 10.45 -13.04 9.53
N SER A 164 11.64 -13.25 10.09
CA SER A 164 12.27 -14.57 10.25
C SER A 164 12.54 -15.29 8.93
N LEU A 165 12.73 -14.55 7.83
CA LEU A 165 13.09 -15.16 6.55
C LEU A 165 14.56 -15.62 6.56
N ALA A 166 14.83 -16.77 5.96
CA ALA A 166 16.20 -17.28 5.75
C ALA A 166 16.80 -16.67 4.48
N ASP A 167 16.17 -16.93 3.35
CA ASP A 167 16.53 -16.35 2.05
C ASP A 167 15.46 -15.36 1.60
N VAL A 168 15.87 -14.31 0.89
CA VAL A 168 14.98 -13.30 0.29
C VAL A 168 15.31 -13.18 -1.19
N ASP A 169 14.31 -13.40 -2.04
CA ASP A 169 14.45 -13.44 -3.50
C ASP A 169 14.00 -12.15 -4.19
N VAL A 170 13.62 -11.12 -3.41
CA VAL A 170 13.02 -9.88 -3.89
C VAL A 170 13.85 -8.64 -3.53
N GLN A 171 13.61 -7.54 -4.24
CA GLN A 171 14.27 -6.26 -4.04
C GLN A 171 13.24 -5.13 -3.85
N ILE A 172 13.65 -4.06 -3.17
CA ILE A 172 12.81 -2.87 -3.00
C ILE A 172 12.38 -2.34 -4.36
N GLY A 173 11.07 -2.10 -4.52
CA GLY A 173 10.44 -1.63 -5.75
C GLY A 173 9.91 -2.74 -6.66
N ASP A 174 10.18 -4.01 -6.36
CA ASP A 174 9.63 -5.13 -7.12
C ASP A 174 8.11 -5.19 -6.98
N LYS A 175 7.43 -5.47 -8.10
CA LYS A 175 5.98 -5.67 -8.12
C LYS A 175 5.66 -7.14 -7.96
N MET A 176 4.99 -7.47 -6.88
CA MET A 176 4.60 -8.83 -6.52
C MET A 176 3.11 -9.03 -6.79
N LYS A 177 2.75 -10.17 -7.35
CA LYS A 177 1.37 -10.66 -7.36
C LYS A 177 1.16 -11.54 -6.13
N GLN A 178 -0.07 -11.61 -5.65
CA GLN A 178 -0.44 -12.59 -4.63
C GLN A 178 -0.03 -14.00 -5.08
N GLY A 179 0.63 -14.73 -4.19
CA GLY A 179 1.18 -16.06 -4.47
C GLY A 179 2.61 -16.08 -5.03
N ASP A 180 3.17 -14.94 -5.41
CA ASP A 180 4.58 -14.88 -5.80
C ASP A 180 5.48 -15.13 -4.59
N VAL A 181 6.59 -15.84 -4.79
CA VAL A 181 7.54 -16.20 -3.74
C VAL A 181 8.33 -14.96 -3.31
N ILE A 182 8.37 -14.71 -2.01
CA ILE A 182 9.16 -13.65 -1.39
C ILE A 182 10.52 -14.19 -0.92
N GLY A 183 10.51 -15.42 -0.40
CA GLY A 183 11.68 -16.05 0.19
C GLY A 183 11.31 -17.36 0.89
N THR A 184 12.11 -17.74 1.88
CA THR A 184 11.93 -18.99 2.64
C THR A 184 11.84 -18.74 4.14
N ALA A 185 11.03 -19.54 4.83
CA ALA A 185 10.93 -19.51 6.29
C ALA A 185 12.27 -19.90 6.93
N GLY A 186 12.64 -19.19 7.99
CA GLY A 186 13.96 -19.23 8.58
C GLY A 186 13.93 -19.19 10.08
N LYS A 187 15.10 -18.94 10.68
CA LYS A 187 15.29 -18.88 12.12
C LYS A 187 15.75 -17.49 12.51
N ASN A 188 15.27 -16.99 13.63
CA ASN A 188 15.74 -15.76 14.23
C ASN A 188 16.00 -15.95 15.74
N LEU A 189 16.49 -14.90 16.41
CA LEU A 189 16.77 -14.95 17.85
C LEU A 189 15.51 -14.66 18.68
N PHE A 190 14.59 -13.85 18.16
CA PHE A 190 13.38 -13.41 18.87
C PHE A 190 12.37 -14.55 19.07
N GLY A 191 12.14 -15.36 18.04
CA GLY A 191 11.25 -16.52 18.00
C GLY A 191 12.01 -17.84 17.97
N LYS A 192 13.15 -17.93 18.64
CA LYS A 192 14.06 -19.10 18.58
C LYS A 192 13.38 -20.44 18.91
N GLU A 193 12.38 -20.42 19.80
CA GLU A 193 11.63 -21.61 20.23
C GLU A 193 10.83 -22.25 19.09
N HIS A 194 10.49 -21.49 18.04
CA HIS A 194 9.71 -21.98 16.89
C HIS A 194 10.56 -22.68 15.83
N GLY A 195 11.90 -22.57 15.89
CA GLY A 195 12.76 -23.11 14.84
C GLY A 195 12.53 -22.37 13.51
N ASN A 196 12.30 -23.13 12.43
CA ASN A 196 11.99 -22.55 11.12
C ASN A 196 10.55 -22.02 11.12
N HIS A 197 10.40 -20.71 10.99
CA HIS A 197 9.11 -20.05 10.96
C HIS A 197 9.14 -18.80 10.09
N VAL A 198 7.96 -18.29 9.75
CA VAL A 198 7.78 -16.92 9.29
C VAL A 198 6.91 -16.17 10.28
N HIS A 199 7.34 -14.98 10.66
CA HIS A 199 6.50 -14.04 11.37
C HIS A 199 5.76 -13.18 10.35
N PHE A 200 4.43 -13.17 10.40
CA PHE A 200 3.58 -12.46 9.46
C PHE A 200 2.70 -11.45 10.18
N GLU A 201 2.72 -10.21 9.69
CA GLU A 201 1.81 -9.17 10.15
C GLU A 201 1.01 -8.61 8.98
N LEU A 202 -0.22 -8.23 9.30
CA LEU A 202 -1.08 -7.43 8.44
C LEU A 202 -1.26 -6.08 9.13
N ARG A 203 -1.06 -4.99 8.39
CA ARG A 203 -1.14 -3.64 8.91
C ARG A 203 -2.10 -2.78 8.10
N LYS A 204 -2.84 -1.91 8.78
CA LYS A 204 -3.69 -0.88 8.19
C LYS A 204 -3.39 0.45 8.86
N ASN A 205 -3.11 1.49 8.08
CA ASN A 205 -2.69 2.80 8.58
C ASN A 205 -1.50 2.69 9.55
N ASP A 206 -0.51 1.87 9.18
CA ASP A 206 0.68 1.52 9.99
C ASP A 206 0.40 0.87 11.35
N LYS A 207 -0.84 0.51 11.68
CA LYS A 207 -1.21 -0.24 12.88
C LYS A 207 -1.35 -1.73 12.56
N GLU A 208 -0.84 -2.59 13.42
CA GLU A 208 -0.97 -4.04 13.29
C GLU A 208 -2.38 -4.50 13.64
N VAL A 209 -2.93 -5.40 12.81
CA VAL A 209 -4.26 -6.00 13.03
C VAL A 209 -4.12 -7.51 13.05
N ASN A 210 -5.01 -8.19 13.79
CA ASN A 210 -4.99 -9.65 13.87
C ASN A 210 -5.23 -10.29 12.48
N PRO A 211 -4.23 -10.92 11.85
CA PRO A 211 -4.37 -11.46 10.49
C PRO A 211 -5.39 -12.60 10.40
N GLU A 212 -5.59 -13.35 11.50
CA GLU A 212 -6.53 -14.48 11.53
C GLU A 212 -7.98 -14.07 11.25
N LEU A 213 -8.34 -12.82 11.56
CA LEU A 213 -9.69 -12.29 11.31
C LEU A 213 -9.95 -11.97 9.83
N TYR A 214 -8.89 -11.84 9.03
CA TYR A 214 -8.98 -11.34 7.66
C TYR A 214 -8.64 -12.37 6.60
N PHE A 215 -8.06 -13.52 6.95
CA PHE A 215 -7.84 -14.58 5.97
C PHE A 215 -9.15 -14.99 5.29
N ASN A 216 -9.11 -15.12 3.98
CA ASN A 216 -10.25 -15.41 3.11
C ASN A 216 -11.34 -14.31 3.09
N GLN A 217 -11.02 -13.11 3.57
CA GLN A 217 -11.86 -11.91 3.45
C GLN A 217 -11.28 -10.97 2.37
N PRO A 218 -12.13 -10.17 1.70
CA PRO A 218 -11.63 -9.13 0.80
C PRO A 218 -10.88 -8.03 1.57
N VAL A 219 -9.85 -7.44 0.96
CA VAL A 219 -9.04 -6.36 1.55
C VAL A 219 -9.88 -5.18 2.03
N SER A 220 -10.99 -4.86 1.35
CA SER A 220 -11.93 -3.80 1.75
C SER A 220 -12.51 -3.95 3.16
N LYS A 221 -12.45 -5.14 3.78
CA LYS A 221 -12.88 -5.32 5.17
C LYS A 221 -11.98 -4.63 6.19
N LEU A 222 -10.73 -4.33 5.85
CA LEU A 222 -9.81 -3.60 6.73
C LEU A 222 -10.29 -2.17 7.01
N ASP A 223 -11.02 -1.54 6.08
CA ASP A 223 -11.54 -0.18 6.26
C ASP A 223 -12.71 -0.10 7.26
N GLU A 224 -13.49 -1.18 7.41
CA GLU A 224 -14.69 -1.19 8.24
C GLU A 224 -14.39 -1.31 9.74
N ILE A 225 -13.22 -1.84 10.12
CA ILE A 225 -12.91 -2.20 11.51
C ILE A 225 -12.06 -1.12 12.18
N VAL A 226 -11.12 -0.49 11.47
CA VAL A 226 -10.34 0.64 12.03
C VAL A 226 -11.25 1.81 12.44
N GLN A 227 -12.36 2.02 11.73
CA GLN A 227 -13.35 3.04 12.09
C GLN A 227 -14.07 2.76 13.43
N LYS A 228 -14.16 1.50 13.87
CA LYS A 228 -14.77 1.16 15.17
C LYS A 228 -13.78 1.38 16.32
N ASP A 229 -12.51 1.04 16.11
CA ASP A 229 -11.48 1.16 17.14
C ASP A 229 -11.10 2.63 17.41
N ASP A 230 -11.12 3.49 16.37
CA ASP A 230 -10.89 4.93 16.53
C ASP A 230 -12.08 5.66 17.21
N GLU A 231 -13.29 5.08 17.20
CA GLU A 231 -14.46 5.61 17.92
C GLU A 231 -14.51 5.19 19.41
N GLU A 232 -13.82 4.12 19.80
CA GLU A 232 -13.77 3.60 21.19
C GLU A 232 -12.47 3.93 21.94
N ALA A 233 -11.59 4.78 21.39
CA ALA A 233 -10.38 5.20 22.11
C ALA A 233 -10.74 6.00 23.39
N PRO A 234 -10.25 5.58 24.59
CA PRO A 234 -10.55 6.28 25.84
C PRO A 234 -9.82 7.63 25.89
N SER A 235 -10.61 8.67 26.17
CA SER A 235 -10.14 10.04 26.40
C SER A 235 -9.55 10.22 27.80
N ASP A 236 -8.47 9.53 28.14
CA ASP A 236 -7.78 9.76 29.42
C ASP A 236 -6.37 10.30 29.18
N ALA A 237 -6.34 11.58 28.80
CA ALA A 237 -5.22 12.46 29.07
C ALA A 237 -5.67 13.48 30.13
N GLU A 238 -5.83 13.02 31.38
CA GLU A 238 -5.82 13.93 32.52
C GLU A 238 -4.39 14.09 33.03
N GLU A 239 -3.82 15.21 32.59
CA GLU A 239 -2.85 16.03 33.29
C GLU A 239 -3.12 16.05 34.81
N ASN A 240 -2.18 15.57 35.62
CA ASN A 240 -2.03 16.05 37.00
C ASN A 240 -0.58 16.48 37.21
N GLY A 241 -0.40 17.80 37.11
CA GLY A 241 0.76 18.49 37.64
C GLY A 241 0.73 18.51 39.17
N ASP A 242 1.90 18.21 39.73
CA ASP A 242 2.53 18.86 40.88
C ASP A 242 1.73 19.02 42.18
N ASN A 243 2.19 18.32 43.23
CA ASN A 243 2.61 19.05 44.43
C ASN A 243 3.61 18.27 45.30
N SER A 244 4.78 18.89 45.46
CA SER A 244 5.55 19.09 46.70
C SER A 244 6.06 17.87 47.49
N VAL A 245 7.37 17.66 47.38
CA VAL A 245 8.39 17.59 48.46
C VAL A 245 7.87 17.33 49.88
N ASP A 246 8.28 16.20 50.46
CA ASP A 246 8.66 16.12 51.88
C ASP A 246 9.84 15.15 52.01
N ASP A 247 11.01 15.73 52.27
CA ASP A 247 12.21 15.03 52.70
C ASP A 247 11.98 14.56 54.15
N ASN A 248 12.12 13.26 54.41
CA ASN A 248 12.50 12.79 55.74
C ASN A 248 13.52 11.66 55.60
N GLU A 249 14.76 12.07 55.83
CA GLU A 249 15.86 11.25 56.31
C GLU A 249 15.43 10.56 57.61
N ASP A 250 15.75 9.27 57.76
CA ASP A 250 16.05 8.66 59.06
C ASP A 250 16.92 7.43 58.81
N GLU A 251 18.24 7.64 58.87
CA GLU A 251 19.18 6.62 59.32
C GLU A 251 18.88 6.27 60.79
N PRO A 252 19.31 5.08 61.24
CA PRO A 252 20.04 5.07 62.50
C PRO A 252 21.44 4.46 62.31
N SER A 253 22.44 5.27 62.62
CA SER A 253 23.82 4.86 62.83
C SER A 253 24.07 4.40 64.27
N ASN A 254 24.81 3.28 64.35
CA ASN A 254 25.77 2.82 65.36
C ASN A 254 25.38 2.66 66.84
N GLU A 255 25.66 1.46 67.37
CA GLU A 255 26.65 1.31 68.44
C GLU A 255 27.48 0.02 68.24
N ASP A 256 28.74 0.15 68.66
CA ASP A 256 29.97 -0.56 68.32
C ASP A 256 30.27 -1.71 69.30
N GLN A 257 31.01 -2.74 68.84
CA GLN A 257 32.03 -3.47 69.61
C GLN A 257 32.77 -4.52 68.73
N THR A 258 33.98 -4.16 68.28
CA THR A 258 35.30 -4.78 68.62
C THR A 258 35.34 -6.32 68.77
N ASP A 259 36.29 -7.12 68.29
CA ASP A 259 37.60 -6.95 67.64
C ASP A 259 38.14 -8.37 67.31
N GLU A 260 39.28 -8.43 66.61
CA GLU A 260 40.25 -9.55 66.50
C GLU A 260 40.08 -10.63 65.42
N THR A 261 40.81 -10.39 64.32
CA THR A 261 41.55 -11.40 63.55
C THR A 261 42.63 -12.09 64.39
N PRO A 262 43.10 -13.27 63.94
CA PRO A 262 44.55 -13.36 63.73
C PRO A 262 44.92 -14.04 62.41
N GLU A 263 45.82 -13.41 61.67
CA GLU A 263 46.78 -14.11 60.81
C GLU A 263 48.04 -14.43 61.61
N THR A 264 48.64 -15.60 61.38
CA THR A 264 50.10 -15.83 61.35
C THR A 264 50.40 -17.22 60.78
N ASP A 265 50.84 -17.24 59.52
CA ASP A 265 52.10 -17.75 58.97
C ASP A 265 52.76 -19.10 59.39
N THR A 266 53.42 -19.67 58.37
CA THR A 266 54.57 -20.60 58.33
C THR A 266 54.34 -22.09 58.68
N GLU A 267 54.86 -23.11 58.00
CA GLU A 267 56.00 -23.23 57.06
C GLU A 267 55.97 -24.59 56.29
N GLU A 268 56.50 -24.57 55.06
CA GLU A 268 57.28 -25.57 54.30
C GLU A 268 57.32 -27.06 54.74
N THR A 269 57.03 -28.04 53.86
CA THR A 269 57.95 -28.86 53.01
C THR A 269 57.17 -30.17 52.72
N GLU A 270 57.37 -31.04 51.72
CA GLU A 270 58.43 -31.28 50.75
C GLU A 270 57.87 -32.18 49.61
N ASN A 271 58.59 -32.11 48.51
CA ASN A 271 58.54 -32.80 47.22
C ASN A 271 58.63 -34.35 47.27
N ILE A 272 57.83 -35.09 46.50
CA ILE A 272 58.15 -36.42 45.88
C ILE A 272 57.28 -36.54 44.61
N GLU A 273 57.80 -36.26 43.41
CA GLU A 273 58.56 -37.13 42.49
C GLU A 273 57.72 -38.12 41.66
N ASN A 274 57.96 -38.04 40.35
CA ASN A 274 57.39 -38.75 39.20
C ASN A 274 57.38 -40.28 39.31
N GLN A 275 56.46 -40.94 38.58
CA GLN A 275 56.81 -41.93 37.56
C GLN A 275 55.64 -42.38 36.66
N ASP A 276 55.87 -42.20 35.36
CA ASP A 276 55.50 -42.98 34.17
C ASP A 276 54.42 -44.08 34.25
N GLN A 277 53.36 -43.95 33.43
CA GLN A 277 53.14 -44.69 32.16
C GLN A 277 51.90 -44.18 31.41
#